data_AF-A0A6B3FF61-F1
#
_entry.id   AF-A0A6B3FF61-F1
#
_cell.length_a   1.000
_cell.length_b   1.000
_cell.length_c   1.000
_cell.angle_alpha   90.00
_cell.angle_beta   90.00
_cell.angle_gamma   90.00
#
_symmetry.space_group_name_H-M   'P 1'
#
loop_
_entity.id
_entity.type
_entity.pdbx_description
1 polymer ?
#
loop_
_entity_poly.entity_id
_entity_poly.type
_entity_poly.pdbx_seq_one_letter_code
_entity_poly.pdbx_strand_id
1 'polypeptide(L)'
;LLDTAERAVLRRLSVFAGGCSLTAAEEVCALPAGPGGPTVDSLDVAALLGSLVDKSLVVAAPGDDGEMRYRLLETVGEYAAERLAEAGEREAVERRHLVHFRELARITGPRVRGSGQREAIAVLQREYENLRTALRHAVTARDE
;
A
#
# COMPACT_ATOMS: atom_id res chain seq x y z
N LEU A 1 -11.57 -16.89 11.60
CA LEU A 1 -12.31 -15.99 10.68
C LEU A 1 -11.76 -14.59 10.84
N LEU A 2 -11.71 -13.79 9.76
CA LEU A 2 -11.22 -12.41 9.83
C LEU A 2 -12.30 -11.48 10.39
N ASP A 3 -11.92 -10.58 11.29
CA ASP A 3 -12.83 -9.53 11.71
C ASP A 3 -13.03 -8.48 10.59
N THR A 4 -13.86 -7.48 10.85
CA THR A 4 -14.20 -6.46 9.85
C THR A 4 -13.00 -5.56 9.51
N ALA A 5 -12.18 -5.20 10.49
CA ALA A 5 -11.03 -4.32 10.32
C ALA A 5 -9.88 -5.05 9.60
N GLU A 6 -9.64 -6.32 9.91
CA GLU A 6 -8.69 -7.18 9.20
C GLU A 6 -9.07 -7.35 7.74
N ARG A 7 -10.36 -7.59 7.45
CA ARG A 7 -10.86 -7.63 6.07
C ARG A 7 -10.67 -6.29 5.35
N ALA A 8 -10.67 -5.18 6.09
CA ALA A 8 -10.42 -3.85 5.55
C ALA A 8 -8.96 -3.62 5.20
N VAL A 9 -8.05 -3.91 6.12
CA VAL A 9 -6.61 -3.80 5.83
C VAL A 9 -6.24 -4.76 4.70
N LEU A 10 -6.72 -6.01 4.72
CA LEU A 10 -6.42 -7.00 3.68
C LEU A 10 -6.83 -6.50 2.28
N ARG A 11 -8.07 -6.04 2.10
CA ARG A 11 -8.53 -5.52 0.79
C ARG A 11 -7.79 -4.25 0.38
N ARG A 12 -7.50 -3.34 1.31
CA ARG A 12 -6.81 -2.08 1.03
C ARG A 12 -5.34 -2.30 0.64
N LEU A 13 -4.70 -3.34 1.17
CA LEU A 13 -3.32 -3.73 0.79
C LEU A 13 -3.20 -4.17 -0.68
N SER A 14 -4.30 -4.58 -1.31
CA SER A 14 -4.28 -5.02 -2.72
C SER A 14 -3.87 -3.94 -3.72
N VAL A 15 -3.90 -2.66 -3.32
CA VAL A 15 -3.46 -1.54 -4.16
C VAL A 15 -1.93 -1.52 -4.35
N PHE A 16 -1.17 -2.14 -3.44
CA PHE A 16 0.28 -2.14 -3.51
C PHE A 16 0.79 -3.19 -4.49
N ALA A 17 1.65 -2.77 -5.41
CA ALA A 17 2.33 -3.65 -6.34
C ALA A 17 3.72 -4.00 -5.79
N GLY A 18 3.96 -5.27 -5.50
CA GLY A 18 5.24 -5.74 -4.92
C GLY A 18 5.38 -5.52 -3.41
N GLY A 19 4.29 -5.18 -2.72
CA GLY A 19 4.25 -4.97 -1.28
C GLY A 19 4.63 -3.55 -0.85
N CYS A 20 4.70 -3.34 0.46
CA CYS A 20 4.83 -2.02 1.06
C CYS A 20 5.63 -2.06 2.36
N SER A 21 6.16 -0.91 2.79
CA SER A 21 6.65 -0.72 4.16
C SER A 21 5.46 -0.56 5.12
N LEU A 22 5.72 -0.67 6.43
CA LEU A 22 4.70 -0.40 7.46
C LEU A 22 4.13 1.01 7.33
N THR A 23 4.99 2.02 7.17
CA THR A 23 4.57 3.43 7.02
C THR A 23 3.68 3.63 5.79
N ALA A 24 4.00 2.98 4.67
CA ALA A 24 3.15 3.04 3.49
C ALA A 24 1.78 2.40 3.76
N ALA A 25 1.74 1.25 4.43
CA ALA A 25 0.49 0.59 4.80
C ALA A 25 -0.36 1.46 5.75
N GLU A 26 0.24 2.07 6.77
CA GLU A 26 -0.44 3.00 7.68
C GLU A 26 -1.05 4.17 6.91
N GLU A 27 -0.27 4.80 6.04
CA GLU A 27 -0.73 5.94 5.25
C GLU A 27 -1.82 5.57 4.24
N VAL A 28 -1.82 4.38 3.64
CA VAL A 28 -2.78 4.03 2.59
C VAL A 28 -4.02 3.33 3.14
N CYS A 29 -3.86 2.46 4.15
CA CYS A 29 -4.95 1.66 4.70
C CYS A 29 -5.76 2.39 5.78
N ALA A 30 -5.23 3.46 6.39
CA ALA A 30 -5.97 4.32 7.30
C ALA A 30 -7.02 5.12 6.53
N LEU A 31 -8.26 4.65 6.59
CA LEU A 31 -9.41 5.29 5.97
C LEU A 31 -10.54 5.40 7.00
N PRO A 32 -11.23 6.56 7.04
CA PRO A 32 -12.48 6.67 7.79
C PRO A 32 -13.51 5.71 7.21
N ALA A 33 -14.48 5.31 8.03
CA ALA A 33 -15.59 4.49 7.59
C ALA A 33 -16.27 5.09 6.35
N GLY A 34 -16.27 4.34 5.24
CA GLY A 34 -17.19 4.56 4.14
C GLY A 34 -18.61 4.10 4.52
N PRO A 35 -19.61 4.29 3.65
CA PRO A 35 -20.96 3.79 3.88
C PRO A 35 -20.95 2.26 4.10
N GLY A 36 -21.10 1.81 5.35
CA GLY A 36 -21.11 0.39 5.73
C GLY A 36 -19.73 -0.26 5.91
N GLY A 37 -18.63 0.48 5.83
CA GLY A 37 -17.26 -0.01 6.07
C GLY A 37 -16.74 0.32 7.48
N PRO A 38 -15.81 -0.45 8.05
CA PRO A 38 -15.15 -0.10 9.30
C PRO A 38 -14.19 1.07 9.11
N THR A 39 -14.10 1.94 10.12
CA THR A 39 -12.97 2.85 10.27
C THR A 39 -11.74 2.05 10.62
N VAL A 40 -10.61 2.34 9.98
CA VAL A 40 -9.29 1.83 10.39
C VAL A 40 -8.41 3.04 10.68
N ASP A 41 -7.94 3.15 11.92
CA ASP A 41 -6.96 4.17 12.28
C ASP A 41 -5.56 3.72 11.87
N SER A 42 -4.71 4.68 11.52
CA SER A 42 -3.27 4.48 11.33
C SER A 42 -2.62 3.67 12.44
N LEU A 43 -2.97 3.94 13.71
CA LEU A 43 -2.40 3.27 14.88
C LEU A 43 -2.77 1.79 14.97
N ASP A 44 -3.89 1.38 14.36
CA ASP A 44 -4.36 -0.01 14.37
C ASP A 44 -3.74 -0.84 13.24
N VAL A 45 -3.24 -0.21 12.17
CA VAL A 45 -2.76 -0.92 10.97
C VAL A 45 -1.61 -1.87 11.29
N ALA A 46 -0.68 -1.48 12.17
CA ALA A 46 0.44 -2.33 12.56
C ALA A 46 -0.03 -3.63 13.25
N ALA A 47 -0.99 -3.53 14.17
CA ALA A 47 -1.56 -4.68 14.87
C ALA A 47 -2.37 -5.58 13.91
N LEU A 48 -3.14 -4.99 13.01
CA LEU A 48 -3.91 -5.71 12.01
C LEU A 48 -3.00 -6.42 11.00
N LEU A 49 -1.91 -5.79 10.56
CA LEU A 49 -0.88 -6.43 9.73
C LEU A 49 -0.25 -7.63 10.44
N GLY A 50 0.11 -7.49 11.72
CA GLY A 50 0.62 -8.60 12.52
C GLY A 50 -0.33 -9.79 12.54
N SER A 51 -1.61 -9.55 12.80
CA SER A 51 -2.64 -10.61 12.78
C SER A 51 -2.80 -11.25 11.39
N LEU A 52 -2.72 -10.47 10.30
CA LEU A 52 -2.78 -10.99 8.94
C LEU A 52 -1.54 -11.83 8.57
N VAL A 53 -0.37 -11.49 9.12
CA VAL A 53 0.87 -12.28 9.01
C VAL A 53 0.73 -13.60 9.77
N ASP A 54 0.23 -13.57 11.01
CA ASP A 54 -0.02 -14.78 11.82
C ASP A 54 -1.00 -15.74 11.12
N LYS A 55 -1.95 -15.19 10.35
CA LYS A 55 -2.91 -15.95 9.54
C LYS A 55 -2.40 -16.32 8.15
N SER A 56 -1.13 -16.04 7.85
CA SER A 56 -0.47 -16.34 6.56
C SER A 56 -1.14 -15.71 5.33
N LEU A 57 -1.86 -14.60 5.51
CA LEU A 57 -2.47 -13.84 4.41
C LEU A 57 -1.55 -12.74 3.88
N VAL A 58 -0.66 -12.25 4.74
CA VAL A 58 0.40 -11.30 4.42
C VAL A 58 1.74 -11.97 4.72
N VAL A 59 2.69 -11.83 3.81
CA VAL A 59 4.09 -12.21 4.03
C VAL A 59 4.85 -10.98 4.50
N ALA A 60 5.49 -11.09 5.67
CA ALA A 60 6.45 -10.12 6.16
C ALA A 60 7.87 -10.65 5.95
N ALA A 61 8.73 -9.90 5.26
CA ALA A 61 10.12 -10.27 5.03
C ALA A 61 11.03 -9.03 5.01
N PRO A 62 12.29 -9.14 5.44
CA PRO A 62 13.26 -8.06 5.28
C PRO A 62 13.44 -7.70 3.79
N GLY A 63 13.39 -6.40 3.49
CA GLY A 63 13.81 -5.85 2.21
C GLY A 63 15.32 -5.66 2.13
N ASP A 64 15.81 -5.26 0.96
CA ASP A 64 17.25 -5.07 0.68
C ASP A 64 17.90 -3.97 1.55
N ASP A 65 17.10 -3.07 2.12
CA ASP A 65 17.51 -2.02 3.05
C ASP A 65 17.41 -2.43 4.53
N GLY A 66 17.03 -3.68 4.80
CA GLY A 66 16.82 -4.21 6.15
C GLY A 66 15.48 -3.84 6.78
N GLU A 67 14.63 -3.05 6.10
CA GLU A 67 13.29 -2.74 6.58
C GLU A 67 12.30 -3.86 6.28
N MET A 68 11.33 -4.10 7.16
CA MET A 68 10.29 -5.10 6.92
C MET A 68 9.35 -4.67 5.80
N ARG A 69 9.10 -5.57 4.85
CA ARG A 69 8.12 -5.41 3.77
C ARG A 69 6.97 -6.40 3.91
N TYR A 70 5.77 -5.88 3.67
CA TYR A 70 4.51 -6.61 3.74
C TYR A 70 3.95 -6.77 2.34
N ARG A 71 3.69 -8.01 1.92
CA ARG A 71 3.09 -8.32 0.62
C ARG A 71 1.99 -9.36 0.75
N LEU A 72 0.95 -9.22 -0.05
CA LEU A 72 -0.05 -10.27 -0.20
C LEU A 72 0.53 -11.43 -1.02
N LEU A 73 0.05 -12.63 -0.73
CA LEU A 73 0.22 -13.76 -1.66
C LEU A 73 -0.60 -13.48 -2.92
N GLU A 74 -0.14 -13.94 -4.08
CA GLU A 74 -0.74 -13.62 -5.39
C GLU A 74 -2.26 -13.84 -5.43
N THR A 75 -2.71 -15.05 -5.09
CA THR A 75 -4.14 -15.41 -5.06
C THR A 75 -4.93 -14.63 -4.01
N VAL A 76 -4.30 -14.26 -2.89
CA VAL A 76 -4.93 -13.42 -1.86
C VAL A 76 -5.04 -11.98 -2.34
N GLY A 77 -4.06 -11.48 -3.10
CA GLY A 77 -4.04 -10.16 -3.71
C GLY A 77 -5.18 -9.96 -4.70
N GLU A 78 -5.40 -10.93 -5.59
CA GLU A 78 -6.52 -10.92 -6.55
C GLU A 78 -7.87 -10.88 -5.84
N TYR A 79 -8.07 -11.78 -4.87
CA TYR A 79 -9.28 -11.80 -4.04
C TYR A 79 -9.48 -10.46 -3.31
N ALA A 80 -8.42 -9.92 -2.72
CA ALA A 80 -8.46 -8.67 -1.97
C ALA A 80 -8.81 -7.48 -2.88
N ALA A 81 -8.33 -7.45 -4.12
CA ALA A 81 -8.65 -6.40 -5.10
C ALA A 81 -10.12 -6.42 -5.52
N GLU A 82 -10.70 -7.60 -5.73
CA GLU A 82 -12.14 -7.74 -6.00
C GLU A 82 -12.98 -7.23 -4.82
N ARG A 83 -12.64 -7.66 -3.60
CA ARG A 83 -13.34 -7.23 -2.38
C ARG A 83 -13.18 -5.72 -2.12
N LEU A 84 -12.07 -5.11 -2.56
CA LEU A 84 -11.86 -3.66 -2.48
C LEU A 84 -12.85 -2.90 -3.37
N ALA A 85 -13.08 -3.40 -4.60
CA ALA A 85 -14.04 -2.82 -5.52
C ALA A 85 -15.48 -2.98 -5.01
N GLU A 86 -15.85 -4.16 -4.52
CA GLU A 86 -17.18 -4.43 -3.95
C GLU A 86 -17.47 -3.59 -2.70
N ALA A 87 -16.45 -3.28 -1.90
CA ALA A 87 -16.58 -2.40 -0.74
C ALA A 87 -16.76 -0.92 -1.11
N GLY A 88 -16.62 -0.54 -2.39
CA GLY A 88 -16.71 0.86 -2.83
C GLY A 88 -15.56 1.74 -2.35
N GLU A 89 -14.47 1.16 -1.84
CA GLU A 89 -13.34 1.90 -1.27
C GLU A 89 -12.20 2.14 -2.28
N ARG A 90 -12.26 1.50 -3.45
CA ARG A 90 -11.18 1.47 -4.46
C ARG A 90 -10.61 2.84 -4.77
N GLU A 91 -11.46 3.78 -5.16
CA GLU A 91 -11.03 5.13 -5.57
C GLU A 91 -10.37 5.89 -4.40
N ALA A 92 -10.88 5.73 -3.17
CA ALA A 92 -10.29 6.36 -1.99
C ALA A 92 -8.90 5.77 -1.67
N VAL A 93 -8.75 4.46 -1.76
CA VAL A 93 -7.47 3.76 -1.54
C VAL A 93 -6.45 4.12 -2.62
N GLU A 94 -6.84 4.08 -3.89
CA GLU A 94 -5.98 4.43 -5.02
C GLU A 94 -5.51 5.89 -4.95
N ARG A 95 -6.37 6.83 -4.51
CA ARG A 95 -5.98 8.21 -4.25
C ARG A 95 -4.93 8.34 -3.15
N ARG A 96 -5.10 7.64 -2.03
CA ARG A 96 -4.11 7.68 -0.92
C ARG A 96 -2.78 7.06 -1.35
N HIS A 97 -2.81 5.94 -2.05
CA HIS A 97 -1.64 5.31 -2.66
C HIS A 97 -0.91 6.28 -3.60
N LEU A 98 -1.64 6.94 -4.50
CA LEU A 98 -1.08 7.95 -5.39
C LEU A 98 -0.43 9.11 -4.62
N VAL A 99 -1.10 9.67 -3.62
CA VAL A 99 -0.55 10.78 -2.81
C VAL A 99 0.74 10.36 -2.12
N HIS A 100 0.76 9.18 -1.49
CA HIS A 100 1.94 8.66 -0.80
C HIS A 100 3.13 8.49 -1.75
N PHE A 101 2.96 7.78 -2.87
CA PHE A 101 4.05 7.51 -3.80
C PHE A 101 4.47 8.74 -4.62
N ARG A 102 3.55 9.66 -4.89
CA ARG A 102 3.90 10.98 -5.46
C ARG A 102 4.80 11.75 -4.51
N GLU A 103 4.48 11.76 -3.22
CA GLU A 103 5.29 12.47 -2.22
C GLU A 103 6.68 11.83 -2.05
N LEU A 104 6.74 10.50 -2.03
CA LEU A 104 8.00 9.76 -2.04
C LEU A 104 8.87 10.15 -3.24
N ALA A 105 8.29 10.21 -4.45
CA ALA A 105 9.00 10.62 -5.65
C ALA A 105 9.44 12.09 -5.60
N ARG A 106 8.59 12.99 -5.07
CA ARG A 106 8.89 14.42 -4.92
C ARG A 106 10.08 14.65 -3.99
N ILE A 107 10.13 13.94 -2.86
CA ILE A 107 11.19 14.03 -1.87
C ILE A 107 12.48 13.38 -2.38
N THR A 108 12.38 12.24 -3.08
CA THR A 108 13.54 11.43 -3.48
C THR A 108 14.17 11.90 -4.80
N GLY A 109 13.36 12.37 -5.75
CA GLY A 109 13.79 12.76 -7.09
C GLY A 109 14.97 13.76 -7.15
N PRO A 110 14.97 14.86 -6.36
CA PRO A 110 16.08 15.80 -6.34
C PRO A 110 17.43 15.18 -5.92
N ARG A 111 17.40 14.14 -5.08
CA ARG A 111 18.60 13.49 -4.55
C ARG A 111 19.31 12.60 -5.58
N VAL A 112 18.62 12.21 -6.65
CA VAL A 112 19.18 11.40 -7.75
C VAL A 112 20.33 12.10 -8.48
N ARG A 113 20.42 13.44 -8.39
CA ARG A 113 21.49 14.25 -9.01
C ARG A 113 22.48 14.82 -8.00
N GLY A 114 22.47 14.33 -6.75
CA GLY A 114 23.31 14.85 -5.65
C GLY A 114 24.09 13.77 -4.91
N SER A 115 24.65 14.13 -3.76
CA SER A 115 25.45 13.23 -2.92
C SER A 115 24.70 11.98 -2.42
N GLY A 116 23.37 12.05 -2.30
CA GLY A 116 22.48 10.93 -1.95
C GLY A 116 22.02 10.08 -3.14
N GLN A 117 22.67 10.16 -4.31
CA GLN A 117 22.20 9.51 -5.54
C GLN A 117 21.97 8.00 -5.39
N ARG A 118 22.92 7.27 -4.79
CA ARG A 118 22.84 5.80 -4.68
C ARG A 118 21.64 5.37 -3.85
N GLU A 119 21.45 5.98 -2.68
CA GLU A 119 20.31 5.72 -1.80
C GLU A 119 18.99 6.11 -2.48
N ALA A 120 18.95 7.26 -3.15
CA ALA A 120 17.76 7.71 -3.87
C ALA A 120 17.35 6.76 -5.00
N ILE A 121 18.32 6.25 -5.78
CA ILE A 121 18.07 5.26 -6.82
C ILE A 121 17.57 3.95 -6.22
N ALA A 122 18.18 3.47 -5.13
CA ALA A 122 17.75 2.24 -4.46
C ALA A 122 16.29 2.34 -3.96
N VAL A 123 15.91 3.47 -3.36
CA VAL A 123 14.52 3.74 -2.95
C VAL A 123 13.57 3.73 -4.14
N LEU A 124 13.91 4.44 -5.22
CA LEU A 124 13.05 4.50 -6.42
C LEU A 124 12.92 3.16 -7.15
N GLN A 125 13.99 2.36 -7.20
CA GLN A 125 13.97 1.02 -7.79
C GLN A 125 13.08 0.09 -6.98
N ARG A 126 13.21 0.12 -5.66
CA ARG A 126 12.38 -0.68 -4.76
C ARG A 126 10.89 -0.36 -4.86
N GLU A 127 10.55 0.92 -4.96
CA GLU A 127 9.16 1.38 -5.08
C GLU A 127 8.67 1.51 -6.53
N TYR A 128 9.44 1.04 -7.51
CA TYR A 128 9.16 1.24 -8.93
C TYR A 128 7.76 0.73 -9.34
N GLU A 129 7.39 -0.48 -8.90
CA GLU A 129 6.08 -1.06 -9.22
C GLU A 129 4.92 -0.29 -8.59
N ASN A 130 5.10 0.19 -7.35
CA ASN A 130 4.14 1.05 -6.69
C ASN A 130 4.01 2.42 -7.39
N LEU A 131 5.13 3.05 -7.76
CA LEU A 131 5.16 4.31 -8.51
C LEU A 131 4.46 4.18 -9.87
N ARG A 132 4.75 3.09 -10.59
CA ARG A 132 4.12 2.77 -11.88
C ARG A 132 2.62 2.55 -11.74
N THR A 133 2.20 1.84 -10.69
CA THR A 133 0.77 1.59 -10.40
C THR A 133 0.04 2.87 -10.02
N ALA A 134 0.61 3.69 -9.14
CA ALA A 134 0.09 5.00 -8.79
C ALA A 134 -0.10 5.90 -10.02
N LEU A 135 0.90 5.95 -10.90
CA LEU A 135 0.82 6.73 -12.14
C LEU A 135 -0.29 6.21 -13.07
N ARG A 136 -0.43 4.89 -13.22
CA ARG A 136 -1.50 4.30 -14.02
C ARG A 136 -2.88 4.73 -13.51
N HIS A 137 -3.14 4.60 -12.20
CA HIS A 137 -4.40 5.02 -11.61
C HIS A 137 -4.66 6.52 -11.80
N ALA A 138 -3.61 7.36 -11.68
CA ALA A 138 -3.72 8.80 -11.90
C ALA A 138 -4.10 9.17 -13.34
N VAL A 139 -3.60 8.41 -14.33
CA VAL A 139 -3.95 8.60 -15.75
C VAL A 139 -5.38 8.13 -16.00
N THR A 140 -5.74 6.93 -15.55
CA THR A 140 -7.11 6.40 -15.71
C THR A 140 -8.16 7.31 -15.07
N ALA A 141 -7.89 7.87 -13.88
CA ALA A 141 -8.80 8.82 -13.22
C ALA A 141 -8.92 10.19 -13.93
N ARG A 142 -8.11 10.46 -14.96
CA ARG A 142 -8.22 11.65 -15.83
C ARG A 142 -8.66 11.31 -17.26
N ASP A 143 -8.92 10.03 -17.56
CA ASP A 143 -9.41 9.54 -18.86
C ASP A 143 -10.95 9.38 -18.87
N GLU A 144 -11.66 9.93 -17.88
CA GLU A 144 -13.12 10.14 -17.84
C GLU A 144 -13.45 11.64 -17.75
#